data_AF-A0A7V2Y1E0-F1
#
_entry.id   AF-A0A7V2Y1E0-F1
#
_cell.length_a   1.000
_cell.length_b   1.000
_cell.length_c   1.000
_cell.angle_alpha   90.00
_cell.angle_beta   90.00
_cell.angle_gamma   90.00
#
_symmetry.space_group_name_H-M   'P 1'
#
loop_
_entity.id
_entity.type
_entity.pdbx_description
1 polymer ?
#
loop_
_entity_poly.entity_id
_entity_poly.type
_entity_poly.pdbx_seq_one_letter_code
_entity_poly.pdbx_strand_id
1 'polypeptide(L)'
;MTLETGKGGEYRYYNCRRFLREGKSVCHGQRVPCADFEKAVLEHLAEVVFSEKRVKTIIQDVLRAHVDMHKSMSTVAQRLKRQIDEVDLKLKRQIEAIESGAVDLKLVGERIQELREQREALAQELSEKQAPKPIPTAIHSSDNIREIQSSLKQLFFVPGSTVARRYTGHLVNEIVVKGTDVQIRGNTTAFLSTLAQKNNVRTGNLPVLTLGHDWLPDSDSNQGPSG
;
A
#
# COMPACT_ATOMS: atom_id res chain seq x y z
N MET A 1 11.00 -5.12 -29.99
CA MET A 1 10.05 -5.62 -31.02
C MET A 1 9.12 -4.47 -31.43
N THR A 2 8.35 -4.63 -32.51
CA THR A 2 7.36 -3.66 -32.99
C THR A 2 6.00 -4.35 -33.11
N LEU A 3 4.92 -3.63 -32.80
CA LEU A 3 3.55 -4.14 -32.91
C LEU A 3 3.11 -4.10 -34.37
N GLU A 4 2.64 -5.23 -34.88
CA GLU A 4 1.96 -5.35 -36.17
C GLU A 4 0.52 -5.81 -35.99
N THR A 5 -0.36 -5.33 -36.85
CA THR A 5 -1.77 -5.73 -36.88
C THR A 5 -2.06 -6.55 -38.14
N GLY A 6 -3.01 -7.48 -38.03
CA GLY A 6 -3.55 -8.26 -39.15
C GLY A 6 -5.06 -8.19 -39.17
N LYS A 7 -5.66 -8.39 -40.36
CA LYS A 7 -7.12 -8.44 -40.58
C LYS A 7 -7.85 -7.24 -39.93
N GLY A 8 -7.47 -6.03 -40.34
CA GLY A 8 -8.10 -4.79 -39.85
C GLY A 8 -7.86 -4.46 -38.37
N GLY A 9 -6.92 -5.12 -37.69
CA GLY A 9 -6.65 -4.89 -36.27
C GLY A 9 -7.13 -6.01 -35.34
N GLU A 10 -7.88 -6.99 -35.87
CA GLU A 10 -8.38 -8.14 -35.10
C GLU A 10 -7.24 -8.95 -34.48
N TYR A 11 -6.13 -9.12 -35.20
CA TYR A 11 -4.96 -9.84 -34.71
C TYR A 11 -3.78 -8.89 -34.47
N ARG A 12 -3.11 -9.07 -33.34
CA ARG A 12 -1.94 -8.29 -32.93
C ARG A 12 -0.73 -9.19 -32.73
N TYR A 13 0.40 -8.77 -33.27
CA TYR A 13 1.65 -9.54 -33.24
C TYR A 13 2.83 -8.67 -32.82
N TYR A 14 3.73 -9.23 -32.02
CA TYR A 14 5.06 -8.67 -31.85
C TYR A 14 5.96 -9.22 -32.96
N ASN A 15 6.67 -8.34 -33.66
CA ASN A 15 7.64 -8.73 -34.68
C ASN A 15 8.98 -8.02 -34.48
N CYS A 16 10.05 -8.59 -35.05
CA CYS A 16 11.38 -8.00 -34.99
C CYS A 16 11.42 -6.71 -35.83
N ARG A 17 11.81 -5.60 -35.19
CA ARG A 17 11.89 -4.29 -35.85
C ARG A 17 12.86 -4.29 -37.05
N ARG A 18 13.98 -5.01 -36.96
CA ARG A 18 14.95 -5.12 -38.06
C ARG A 18 14.38 -5.90 -39.24
N PHE A 19 13.68 -7.00 -38.98
CA PHE A 19 12.98 -7.74 -40.03
C PHE A 19 11.97 -6.87 -40.78
N LEU A 20 11.19 -6.05 -40.07
CA LEU A 20 10.20 -5.16 -40.70
C LEU A 20 10.80 -4.03 -41.54
N ARG A 21 11.99 -3.55 -41.19
CA ARG A 21 12.62 -2.41 -41.86
C ARG A 21 13.59 -2.81 -42.97
N GLU A 22 14.34 -3.87 -42.75
CA GLU A 22 15.49 -4.27 -43.58
C GLU A 22 15.26 -5.62 -44.28
N GLY A 23 14.19 -6.33 -43.93
CA GLY A 23 13.78 -7.56 -44.58
C GLY A 23 14.51 -8.82 -44.09
N LYS A 24 14.21 -9.94 -44.77
CA LYS A 24 14.64 -11.29 -44.40
C LYS A 24 16.16 -11.51 -44.47
N SER A 25 16.85 -10.70 -45.28
CA SER A 25 18.31 -10.76 -45.46
C SER A 25 19.08 -10.42 -44.18
N VAL A 26 18.53 -9.56 -43.31
CA VAL A 26 19.19 -9.10 -42.07
C VAL A 26 18.68 -9.85 -40.83
N CYS A 27 17.42 -10.29 -40.84
CA CYS A 27 16.84 -11.05 -39.74
C CYS A 27 15.80 -12.02 -40.30
N HIS A 28 15.73 -13.26 -39.82
CA HIS A 28 14.67 -14.18 -40.27
C HIS A 28 13.26 -13.74 -39.84
N GLY A 29 13.17 -12.83 -38.87
CA GLY A 29 11.91 -12.37 -38.30
C GLY A 29 11.28 -13.43 -37.39
N GLN A 30 10.43 -12.96 -36.48
CA GLN A 30 9.62 -13.86 -35.69
C GLN A 30 8.33 -13.14 -35.34
N ARG A 31 7.22 -13.65 -35.87
CA ARG A 31 5.88 -13.13 -35.61
C ARG A 31 5.30 -13.87 -34.42
N VAL A 32 5.14 -13.17 -33.30
CA VAL A 32 4.64 -13.73 -32.05
C VAL A 32 3.25 -13.16 -31.76
N PRO A 33 2.19 -13.99 -31.60
CA PRO A 33 0.87 -13.52 -31.19
C PRO A 33 0.92 -12.77 -29.86
N CYS A 34 0.40 -11.54 -29.79
CA CYS A 34 0.51 -10.70 -28.59
C CYS A 34 -0.25 -11.31 -27.41
N ALA A 35 -1.47 -11.78 -27.64
CA ALA A 35 -2.33 -12.30 -26.57
C ALA A 35 -1.70 -13.51 -25.87
N ASP A 36 -1.24 -14.49 -26.64
CA ASP A 36 -0.62 -15.71 -26.09
C ASP A 36 0.70 -15.39 -25.39
N PHE A 37 1.51 -14.49 -25.97
CA PHE A 37 2.78 -14.10 -25.39
C PHE A 37 2.62 -13.32 -24.09
N GLU A 38 1.76 -12.30 -24.06
CA GLU A 38 1.48 -11.52 -22.86
C GLU A 38 0.94 -12.41 -21.75
N LYS A 39 0.01 -13.31 -22.08
CA LYS A 39 -0.52 -14.29 -21.13
C LYS A 39 0.60 -15.17 -20.57
N ALA A 40 1.42 -15.79 -21.42
CA ALA A 40 2.51 -16.66 -20.98
C ALA A 40 3.54 -15.93 -20.10
N VAL A 41 3.90 -14.69 -20.44
CA VAL A 41 4.81 -13.86 -19.64
C VAL A 41 4.20 -13.55 -18.28
N LEU A 42 2.93 -13.12 -18.25
CA LEU A 42 2.25 -12.78 -16.99
C LEU A 42 2.05 -14.00 -16.10
N GLU A 43 1.73 -15.16 -16.68
CA GLU A 43 1.62 -16.44 -15.96
C GLU A 43 2.93 -16.82 -15.31
N HIS A 44 4.02 -16.78 -16.07
CA HIS A 44 5.35 -17.08 -15.54
C HIS A 44 5.76 -16.10 -14.44
N LEU A 45 5.54 -14.80 -14.63
CA LEU A 45 5.83 -13.80 -13.61
C LEU A 45 5.01 -14.02 -12.34
N ALA A 46 3.72 -14.32 -12.47
CA ALA A 46 2.84 -14.57 -11.35
C ALA A 46 3.27 -15.82 -10.55
N GLU A 47 3.74 -16.87 -11.22
CA GLU A 47 4.29 -18.06 -10.55
C GLU A 47 5.58 -17.78 -9.79
N VAL A 48 6.50 -17.03 -10.41
CA VAL A 48 7.79 -16.69 -9.79
C VAL A 48 7.60 -15.74 -8.61
N VAL A 49 6.79 -14.70 -8.78
CA VAL A 49 6.59 -13.62 -7.79
C VAL A 49 5.68 -14.09 -6.65
N PHE A 50 4.55 -14.71 -6.98
CA PHE A 50 3.56 -15.20 -6.01
C PHE A 50 3.70 -16.69 -5.75
N SER A 51 4.93 -17.23 -5.73
CA SER A 51 5.15 -18.59 -5.25
C SER A 51 4.75 -18.72 -3.78
N GLU A 52 4.24 -19.87 -3.37
CA GLU A 52 3.75 -20.11 -2.00
C GLU A 52 4.79 -19.72 -0.94
N LYS A 53 6.06 -20.08 -1.16
CA LYS A 53 7.19 -19.72 -0.29
C LYS A 53 7.35 -18.20 -0.16
N ARG A 54 7.21 -17.45 -1.25
CA ARG A 54 7.33 -15.99 -1.24
C ARG A 54 6.14 -15.33 -0.57
N VAL A 55 4.92 -15.78 -0.88
CA VAL A 55 3.70 -15.27 -0.24
C VAL A 55 3.77 -15.48 1.27
N LYS A 56 4.22 -16.66 1.72
CA LYS A 56 4.45 -16.94 3.14
C LYS A 56 5.46 -15.98 3.78
N THR A 57 6.56 -15.68 3.08
CA THR A 57 7.59 -14.73 3.57
C THR A 57 7.01 -13.32 3.68
N ILE A 58 6.29 -12.86 2.65
CA ILE A 58 5.63 -11.55 2.64
C ILE A 58 4.65 -11.43 3.80
N ILE A 59 3.83 -12.44 4.05
CA ILE A 59 2.88 -12.47 5.17
C ILE A 59 3.62 -12.33 6.51
N GLN A 60 4.73 -13.07 6.69
CA GLN A 60 5.52 -12.98 7.92
C GLN A 60 6.10 -11.58 8.13
N ASP A 61 6.62 -10.94 7.08
CA ASP A 61 7.17 -9.59 7.17
C ASP A 61 6.08 -8.55 7.47
N VAL A 62 4.91 -8.67 6.84
CA VAL A 62 3.75 -7.81 7.11
C VAL A 62 3.30 -7.94 8.57
N LEU A 63 3.26 -9.16 9.10
CA LEU A 63 2.88 -9.40 10.49
C LEU A 63 3.90 -8.82 11.48
N ARG A 64 5.20 -8.96 11.21
CA ARG A 64 6.25 -8.33 12.03
C ARG A 64 6.09 -6.81 12.04
N ALA A 65 5.94 -6.21 10.85
CA ALA A 65 5.73 -4.76 10.72
C ALA A 65 4.45 -4.31 11.44
N HIS A 66 3.37 -5.09 11.38
CA HIS A 66 2.12 -4.79 12.08
C HIS A 66 2.30 -4.83 13.59
N VAL A 67 3.02 -5.84 14.12
CA VAL A 67 3.33 -5.94 15.56
C VAL A 67 4.17 -4.74 16.02
N ASP A 68 5.20 -4.35 15.27
CA ASP A 68 6.04 -3.21 15.62
C ASP A 68 5.27 -1.89 15.57
N MET A 69 4.42 -1.71 14.56
CA MET A 69 3.50 -0.57 14.48
C MET A 69 2.53 -0.56 15.67
N HIS A 70 1.93 -1.69 16.02
CA HIS A 70 1.02 -1.79 17.17
C HIS A 70 1.74 -1.47 18.49
N LYS A 71 2.97 -1.96 18.69
CA LYS A 71 3.79 -1.63 19.87
C LYS A 71 4.07 -0.14 19.95
N SER A 72 4.58 0.47 18.88
CA SER A 72 4.87 1.90 18.85
C SER A 72 3.62 2.75 19.12
N MET A 73 2.49 2.43 18.48
CA MET A 73 1.23 3.14 18.73
C MET A 73 0.72 2.95 20.15
N SER A 74 0.84 1.74 20.71
CA SER A 74 0.49 1.45 22.10
C SER A 74 1.32 2.30 23.08
N THR A 75 2.63 2.45 22.85
CA THR A 75 3.48 3.31 23.69
C THR A 75 3.08 4.79 23.61
N VAL A 76 2.73 5.29 22.41
CA VAL A 76 2.25 6.67 22.22
C VAL A 76 0.92 6.87 22.93
N ALA A 77 -0.02 5.96 22.75
CA ALA A 77 -1.32 6.01 23.43
C ALA A 77 -1.17 5.97 24.95
N GLN A 78 -0.27 5.14 25.48
CA GLN A 78 0.00 5.08 26.92
C GLN A 78 0.61 6.40 27.44
N ARG A 79 1.51 7.03 26.66
CA ARG A 79 2.07 8.34 27.01
C ARG A 79 1.00 9.43 27.06
N LEU A 80 0.13 9.50 26.04
CA LEU A 80 -0.97 10.47 26.00
C LEU A 80 -1.94 10.27 27.16
N LYS A 81 -2.31 9.02 27.47
CA LYS A 81 -3.14 8.72 28.66
C LYS A 81 -2.52 9.22 29.96
N ARG A 82 -1.22 8.99 30.17
CA ARG A 82 -0.51 9.51 31.36
C ARG A 82 -0.56 11.04 31.45
N GLN A 83 -0.39 11.73 30.32
CA GLN A 83 -0.47 13.20 30.28
C GLN A 83 -1.87 13.70 30.62
N ILE A 84 -2.92 13.01 30.15
CA ILE A 84 -4.31 13.31 30.52
C ILE A 84 -4.50 13.10 32.03
N ASP A 85 -4.04 11.97 32.58
CA ASP A 85 -4.15 11.67 34.01
C ASP A 85 -3.43 12.73 34.89
N GLU A 86 -2.27 13.23 34.44
CA GLU A 86 -1.54 14.31 35.12
C GLU A 86 -2.30 15.64 35.11
N VAL A 87 -2.94 15.98 34.00
CA VAL A 87 -3.78 17.18 33.88
C VAL A 87 -5.05 17.06 34.71
N ASP A 88 -5.69 15.89 34.70
CA ASP A 88 -6.88 15.60 35.52
C ASP A 88 -6.56 15.70 37.02
N LEU A 89 -5.38 15.22 37.44
CA LEU A 89 -4.93 15.38 38.83
C LEU A 89 -4.71 16.85 39.21
N LYS A 90 -4.15 17.67 38.30
CA LYS A 90 -3.97 19.11 38.53
C LYS A 90 -5.31 19.83 38.64
N LEU A 91 -6.24 19.53 37.74
CA LEU A 91 -7.61 20.07 37.77
C LEU A 91 -8.30 19.71 39.08
N LYS A 92 -8.23 18.43 39.49
CA LYS A 92 -8.83 17.96 40.74
C LYS A 92 -8.31 18.73 41.96
N ARG A 93 -6.99 18.90 42.08
CA ARG A 93 -6.37 19.64 43.19
C ARG A 93 -6.79 21.12 43.22
N GLN A 94 -6.91 21.76 42.06
CA GLN A 94 -7.35 23.16 42.00
C GLN A 94 -8.81 23.30 42.41
N ILE A 95 -9.67 22.36 42.00
CA ILE A 95 -11.08 22.34 42.41
C ILE A 95 -11.19 22.12 43.93
N GLU A 96 -10.47 21.15 44.50
CA GLU A 96 -10.43 20.90 45.95
C GLU A 96 -9.93 22.13 46.76
N ALA A 97 -8.95 22.86 46.23
CA ALA A 97 -8.44 24.09 46.86
C ALA A 97 -9.46 25.24 46.86
N ILE A 98 -10.31 25.30 45.83
CA ILE A 98 -11.42 26.26 45.76
C ILE A 98 -12.53 25.85 46.73
N GLU A 99 -12.91 24.56 46.76
CA GLU A 99 -13.95 24.02 47.65
C GLU A 99 -13.60 24.21 49.14
N SER A 100 -12.32 24.07 49.49
CA SER A 100 -11.83 24.30 50.86
C SER A 100 -11.67 25.78 51.24
N GLY A 101 -11.89 26.70 50.30
CA GLY A 101 -11.72 28.14 50.50
C GLY A 101 -10.26 28.59 50.62
N ALA A 102 -9.29 27.74 50.27
CA ALA A 102 -7.87 28.06 50.35
C ALA A 102 -7.42 29.05 49.26
N VAL A 103 -8.13 29.11 48.13
CA VAL A 103 -7.82 29.98 46.98
C VAL A 103 -9.12 30.57 46.40
N ASP A 104 -9.11 31.84 46.04
CA ASP A 104 -10.22 32.50 45.33
C ASP A 104 -10.26 32.07 43.86
N LEU A 105 -11.46 31.71 43.37
CA LEU A 105 -11.74 31.35 41.98
C LEU A 105 -11.20 32.39 40.98
N LYS A 106 -11.24 33.69 41.34
CA LYS A 106 -10.73 34.76 40.47
C LYS A 106 -9.23 34.66 40.17
N LEU A 107 -8.45 34.01 41.04
CA LEU A 107 -7.01 33.86 40.89
C LEU A 107 -6.61 32.64 40.04
N VAL A 108 -7.49 31.64 39.94
CA VAL A 108 -7.19 30.34 39.29
C VAL A 108 -8.11 30.02 38.10
N GLY A 109 -9.13 30.82 37.83
CA GLY A 109 -10.10 30.59 36.75
C GLY A 109 -9.45 30.45 35.36
N GLU A 110 -8.55 31.36 35.00
CA GLU A 110 -7.81 31.31 33.72
C GLU A 110 -6.97 30.04 33.62
N ARG A 111 -6.29 29.65 34.72
CA ARG A 111 -5.48 28.44 34.78
C ARG A 111 -6.30 27.16 34.65
N ILE A 112 -7.51 27.11 35.21
CA ILE A 112 -8.43 25.97 35.07
C ILE A 112 -8.87 25.84 33.61
N GLN A 113 -9.16 26.97 32.95
CA GLN A 113 -9.52 26.97 31.54
C GLN A 113 -8.37 26.42 30.66
N GLU A 114 -7.15 26.90 30.85
CA GLU A 114 -5.97 26.39 30.15
C GLU A 114 -5.78 24.88 30.33
N LEU A 115 -5.98 24.36 31.54
CA LEU A 115 -5.85 22.92 31.82
C LEU A 115 -6.97 22.10 31.14
N ARG A 116 -8.18 22.64 31.05
CA ARG A 116 -9.29 21.99 30.32
C ARG A 116 -9.01 21.93 28.82
N GLU A 117 -8.53 23.02 28.24
CA GLU A 117 -8.14 23.09 26.83
C GLU A 117 -6.99 22.10 26.53
N GLN A 118 -5.99 22.01 27.41
CA GLN A 118 -4.90 21.03 27.29
C GLN A 118 -5.42 19.59 27.35
N ARG A 119 -6.34 19.30 28.28
CA ARG A 119 -6.95 17.97 28.40
C ARG A 119 -7.72 17.60 27.13
N GLU A 120 -8.50 18.53 26.60
CA GLU A 120 -9.29 18.31 25.39
C GLU A 120 -8.40 18.09 24.17
N ALA A 121 -7.34 18.89 24.01
CA ALA A 121 -6.34 18.70 22.95
C ALA A 121 -5.67 17.32 23.02
N LEU A 122 -5.26 16.87 24.22
CA LEU A 122 -4.67 15.54 24.42
C LEU A 122 -5.66 14.40 24.16
N ALA A 123 -6.92 14.58 24.55
CA ALA A 123 -7.99 13.60 24.30
C ALA A 123 -8.30 13.49 22.80
N GLN A 124 -8.31 14.62 22.09
CA GLN A 124 -8.44 14.66 20.64
C GLN A 124 -7.27 13.93 19.99
N GLU A 125 -6.02 14.26 20.34
CA GLU A 125 -4.83 13.58 19.81
C GLU A 125 -4.89 12.06 20.04
N LEU A 126 -5.35 11.62 21.21
CA LEU A 126 -5.52 10.19 21.50
C LEU A 126 -6.60 9.54 20.62
N SER A 127 -7.71 10.23 20.36
CA SER A 127 -8.80 9.69 19.53
C SER A 127 -8.43 9.61 18.05
N GLU A 128 -7.60 10.53 17.56
CA GLU A 128 -7.04 10.50 16.21
C GLU A 128 -6.06 9.34 16.01
N LYS A 129 -5.38 8.88 17.07
CA LYS A 129 -4.50 7.70 17.04
C LYS A 129 -5.33 6.41 17.11
N GLN A 130 -6.00 6.05 16.03
CA GLN A 130 -6.69 4.76 15.93
C GLN A 130 -5.70 3.59 15.95
N ALA A 131 -5.97 2.59 16.80
CA ALA A 131 -5.21 1.34 16.77
C ALA A 131 -5.39 0.65 15.40
N PRO A 132 -4.31 0.07 14.83
CA PRO A 132 -4.43 -0.65 13.58
C PRO A 132 -5.34 -1.86 13.77
N LYS A 133 -6.20 -2.13 12.78
CA LYS A 133 -7.11 -3.28 12.82
C LYS A 133 -6.30 -4.57 13.05
N PRO A 134 -6.77 -5.48 13.92
CA PRO A 134 -6.06 -6.71 14.20
C PRO A 134 -6.01 -7.58 12.93
N ILE A 135 -4.84 -8.15 12.67
CA ILE A 135 -4.67 -9.14 11.60
C ILE A 135 -5.08 -10.52 12.17
N PRO A 136 -5.99 -11.26 11.51
CA PRO A 136 -6.38 -12.60 11.96
C PRO A 136 -5.18 -13.55 12.10
N THR A 137 -5.08 -14.23 13.23
CA THR A 137 -3.99 -15.19 13.52
C THR A 137 -4.00 -16.42 12.61
N ALA A 138 -5.16 -16.75 12.02
CA ALA A 138 -5.33 -17.89 11.12
C ALA A 138 -4.64 -17.71 9.75
N ILE A 139 -4.12 -16.51 9.41
CA ILE A 139 -3.52 -16.20 8.11
C ILE A 139 -2.32 -17.11 7.75
N HIS A 140 -1.71 -17.77 8.74
CA HIS A 140 -0.62 -18.72 8.51
C HIS A 140 -1.03 -20.09 7.99
N SER A 141 -2.33 -20.42 7.98
CA SER A 141 -2.82 -21.69 7.43
C SER A 141 -2.41 -21.82 5.97
N SER A 142 -2.01 -23.01 5.55
CA SER A 142 -1.68 -23.31 4.15
C SER A 142 -2.83 -22.97 3.20
N ASP A 143 -4.08 -23.17 3.66
CA ASP A 143 -5.26 -22.90 2.86
C ASP A 143 -5.45 -21.40 2.63
N ASN A 144 -5.28 -20.59 3.69
CA ASN A 144 -5.33 -19.13 3.60
C ASN A 144 -4.19 -18.57 2.73
N ILE A 145 -2.99 -19.16 2.80
CA ILE A 145 -1.87 -18.76 1.94
C ILE A 145 -2.22 -19.01 0.46
N ARG A 146 -2.85 -20.15 0.16
CA ARG A 146 -3.30 -20.48 -1.20
C ARG A 146 -4.41 -19.55 -1.68
N GLU A 147 -5.36 -19.20 -0.82
CA GLU A 147 -6.42 -18.23 -1.15
C GLU A 147 -5.87 -16.82 -1.42
N ILE A 148 -4.92 -16.36 -0.60
CA ILE A 148 -4.22 -15.09 -0.82
C ILE A 148 -3.46 -15.15 -2.14
N GLN A 149 -2.74 -16.24 -2.39
CA GLN A 149 -2.01 -16.44 -3.64
C GLN A 149 -2.95 -16.40 -4.86
N SER A 150 -4.09 -17.09 -4.81
CA SER A 150 -5.05 -17.08 -5.92
C SER A 150 -5.64 -15.68 -6.14
N SER A 151 -5.95 -14.97 -5.05
CA SER A 151 -6.47 -13.60 -5.13
C SER A 151 -5.46 -12.64 -5.76
N LEU A 152 -4.18 -12.72 -5.37
CA LEU A 152 -3.09 -11.93 -5.96
C LEU A 152 -2.90 -12.25 -7.45
N LYS A 153 -2.96 -13.53 -7.82
CA LYS A 153 -2.89 -13.96 -9.22
C LYS A 153 -4.06 -13.40 -10.03
N GLN A 154 -5.29 -13.48 -9.51
CA GLN A 154 -6.48 -12.95 -10.19
C GLN A 154 -6.36 -11.44 -10.45
N LEU A 155 -5.89 -10.66 -9.48
CA LEU A 155 -5.63 -9.22 -9.67
C LEU A 155 -4.59 -8.92 -10.77
N PHE A 156 -3.62 -9.82 -10.93
CA PHE A 156 -2.57 -9.70 -11.93
C PHE A 156 -3.07 -10.04 -13.35
N PHE A 157 -4.06 -10.91 -13.50
CA PHE A 157 -4.58 -11.36 -14.81
C PHE A 157 -5.75 -10.52 -15.36
N VAL A 158 -6.24 -9.52 -14.64
CA VAL A 158 -7.31 -8.65 -15.15
C VAL A 158 -6.86 -8.01 -16.47
N PRO A 159 -7.61 -8.15 -17.58
CA PRO A 159 -7.26 -7.54 -18.85
C PRO A 159 -7.13 -6.02 -18.71
N GLY A 160 -6.04 -5.44 -19.20
CA GLY A 160 -5.77 -4.00 -19.05
C GLY A 160 -5.37 -3.57 -17.63
N SER A 161 -5.04 -4.51 -16.75
CA SER A 161 -4.55 -4.23 -15.39
C SER A 161 -3.35 -3.28 -15.43
N THR A 162 -3.56 -2.06 -14.95
CA THR A 162 -2.50 -1.08 -14.71
C THR A 162 -1.47 -1.64 -13.73
N VAL A 163 -1.93 -2.50 -12.81
CA VAL A 163 -1.12 -3.21 -11.82
C VAL A 163 -0.14 -4.15 -12.53
N ALA A 164 -0.63 -5.03 -13.40
CA ALA A 164 0.23 -5.97 -14.13
C ALA A 164 1.29 -5.25 -14.98
N ARG A 165 0.88 -4.21 -15.70
CA ARG A 165 1.79 -3.40 -16.52
C ARG A 165 2.88 -2.71 -15.68
N ARG A 166 2.48 -2.11 -14.55
CA ARG A 166 3.38 -1.37 -13.67
C ARG A 166 4.35 -2.30 -12.95
N TYR A 167 3.88 -3.41 -12.39
CA TYR A 167 4.74 -4.42 -11.77
C TYR A 167 5.69 -5.05 -12.78
N THR A 168 5.23 -5.37 -13.99
CA THR A 168 6.10 -5.91 -15.05
C THR A 168 7.21 -4.92 -15.40
N GLY A 169 6.91 -3.63 -15.52
CA GLY A 169 7.92 -2.60 -15.79
C GLY A 169 8.96 -2.41 -14.67
N HIS A 170 8.60 -2.72 -13.42
CA HIS A 170 9.54 -2.66 -12.30
C HIS A 170 10.34 -3.96 -12.11
N LEU A 171 9.71 -5.11 -12.36
CA LEU A 171 10.30 -6.43 -12.09
C LEU A 171 11.12 -6.95 -13.26
N VAL A 172 10.81 -6.54 -14.49
CA VAL A 172 11.43 -7.05 -15.71
C VAL A 172 12.28 -5.97 -16.36
N ASN A 173 13.55 -6.29 -16.59
CA ASN A 173 14.47 -5.44 -17.33
C ASN A 173 14.35 -5.68 -18.85
N GLU A 174 14.33 -6.94 -19.25
CA GLU A 174 14.32 -7.33 -20.65
C GLU A 174 13.61 -8.68 -20.83
N ILE A 175 12.88 -8.82 -21.94
CA ILE A 175 12.32 -10.10 -22.40
C ILE A 175 12.93 -10.40 -23.76
N VAL A 176 13.67 -11.51 -23.84
CA VAL A 176 14.37 -11.95 -25.06
C VAL A 176 13.65 -13.17 -25.61
N VAL A 177 13.15 -13.06 -26.84
CA VAL A 177 12.51 -14.17 -27.56
C VAL A 177 13.53 -14.77 -28.54
N LYS A 178 13.75 -16.09 -28.44
CA LYS A 178 14.65 -16.86 -29.31
C LYS A 178 13.90 -18.08 -29.85
N GLY A 179 13.20 -17.90 -30.97
CA GLY A 179 12.36 -18.98 -31.50
C GLY A 179 11.28 -19.35 -30.47
N THR A 180 11.21 -20.61 -30.06
CA THR A 180 10.24 -21.07 -29.07
C THR A 180 10.57 -20.67 -27.63
N ASP A 181 11.81 -20.24 -27.35
CA ASP A 181 12.26 -19.94 -26.00
C ASP A 181 12.08 -18.45 -25.66
N VAL A 182 11.52 -18.18 -24.49
CA VAL A 182 11.36 -16.83 -23.93
C VAL A 182 12.20 -16.73 -22.66
N GLN A 183 13.16 -15.80 -22.66
CA GLN A 183 14.03 -15.55 -21.51
C GLN A 183 13.65 -14.20 -20.89
N ILE A 184 13.26 -14.22 -19.61
CA ILE A 184 12.89 -13.01 -18.86
C ILE A 184 14.04 -12.66 -17.92
N ARG A 185 14.60 -11.46 -18.08
CA ARG A 185 15.66 -10.93 -17.21
C ARG A 185 15.05 -9.94 -16.22
N GLY A 186 15.15 -10.26 -14.94
CA GLY A 186 14.62 -9.42 -13.87
C GLY A 186 15.45 -8.16 -13.59
N ASN A 187 14.82 -7.11 -13.09
CA ASN A 187 15.46 -5.87 -12.65
C ASN A 187 15.56 -5.80 -11.12
N THR A 188 16.49 -6.55 -10.53
CA THR A 188 16.62 -6.66 -9.06
C THR A 188 17.02 -5.33 -8.41
N THR A 189 17.86 -4.53 -9.06
CA THR A 189 18.35 -3.26 -8.50
C THR A 189 17.28 -2.17 -8.52
N ALA A 190 16.53 -2.02 -9.61
CA ALA A 190 15.39 -1.08 -9.64
C ALA A 190 14.32 -1.49 -8.62
N PHE A 191 14.03 -2.79 -8.50
CA PHE A 191 13.11 -3.31 -7.51
C PHE A 191 13.54 -2.97 -6.07
N LEU A 192 14.81 -3.26 -5.72
CA LEU A 192 15.34 -2.96 -4.38
C LEU A 192 15.41 -1.45 -4.09
N SER A 193 15.81 -0.63 -5.07
CA SER A 193 15.83 0.83 -4.91
C SER A 193 14.43 1.43 -4.69
N THR A 194 13.40 0.86 -5.34
CA THR A 194 12.00 1.24 -5.12
C THR A 194 11.55 0.91 -3.69
N LEU A 195 12.02 -0.21 -3.14
CA LEU A 195 11.73 -0.62 -1.76
C LEU A 195 12.49 0.21 -0.72
N ALA A 196 13.74 0.56 -0.97
CA ALA A 196 14.60 1.27 -0.04
C ALA A 196 14.18 2.74 0.21
N GLN A 197 13.54 3.39 -0.76
CA GLN A 197 13.02 4.76 -0.63
C GLN A 197 11.90 4.90 0.43
N LYS A 198 11.40 3.78 0.97
CA LYS A 198 10.29 3.73 1.93
C LYS A 198 10.65 4.15 3.36
N ASN A 199 11.94 4.24 3.70
CA ASN A 199 12.36 4.56 5.08
C ASN A 199 12.25 6.05 5.47
N ASN A 200 11.80 6.96 4.59
CA ASN A 200 11.92 8.41 4.85
C ASN A 200 10.72 9.31 4.49
N VAL A 201 9.52 8.80 4.19
CA VAL A 201 8.40 9.70 3.82
C VAL A 201 7.07 9.28 4.44
N ARG A 202 6.39 10.27 5.05
CA ARG A 202 4.98 10.26 5.42
C ARG A 202 4.15 9.66 4.27
N THR A 203 3.26 8.74 4.60
CA THR A 203 2.28 8.09 3.69
C THR A 203 1.41 9.13 2.98
N GLY A 204 1.96 9.71 1.92
CA GLY A 204 1.28 10.67 1.06
C GLY A 204 1.77 10.64 -0.39
N ASN A 205 2.97 10.11 -0.69
CA ASN A 205 3.50 10.12 -2.07
C ASN A 205 4.56 9.04 -2.41
N LEU A 206 4.62 7.91 -1.70
CA LEU A 206 5.46 6.76 -2.08
C LEU A 206 4.65 5.66 -2.78
N PRO A 207 5.19 4.98 -3.81
CA PRO A 207 4.48 3.97 -4.59
C PRO A 207 4.58 2.61 -3.88
N VAL A 208 4.05 2.51 -2.65
CA VAL A 208 3.39 1.24 -2.33
C VAL A 208 2.23 1.18 -3.30
N LEU A 209 2.13 0.11 -4.09
CA LEU A 209 1.00 -0.09 -4.99
C LEU A 209 -0.23 -0.37 -4.11
N THR A 210 -0.80 0.71 -3.58
CA THR A 210 -2.06 0.71 -2.86
C THR A 210 -3.12 0.25 -3.83
N LEU A 211 -3.71 -0.90 -3.56
CA LEU A 211 -5.09 -1.16 -3.95
C LEU A 211 -5.92 -0.16 -3.16
N GLY A 212 -6.18 1.00 -3.77
CA GLY A 212 -7.08 1.99 -3.23
C GLY A 212 -8.42 1.31 -2.98
N HIS A 213 -8.75 1.08 -1.71
CA HIS A 213 -10.13 1.27 -1.32
C HIS A 213 -10.24 2.78 -1.21
N ASP A 214 -10.70 3.42 -2.28
CA ASP A 214 -11.12 4.81 -2.24
C ASP A 214 -12.29 4.89 -1.27
N TRP A 215 -11.98 5.00 0.03
CA TRP A 215 -12.94 5.50 0.98
C TRP A 215 -13.00 7.01 0.78
N LEU A 216 -13.71 7.41 -0.27
CA LEU A 216 -14.29 8.74 -0.34
C LEU A 216 -15.31 8.84 0.80
N PRO A 217 -15.19 9.79 1.75
CA PRO A 217 -16.36 10.17 2.51
C PRO A 217 -17.37 10.71 1.51
N ASP A 218 -18.59 10.14 1.49
CA ASP A 218 -19.68 10.60 0.65
C ASP A 218 -19.77 12.13 0.73
N SER A 219 -19.54 12.76 -0.42
CA SER A 219 -19.91 14.15 -0.62
C SER A 219 -21.42 14.16 -0.78
N ASP A 220 -22.14 14.32 0.34
CA ASP A 220 -23.35 15.16 0.45
C ASP A 220 -24.15 14.80 1.70
N SER A 221 -23.91 15.56 2.78
CA SER A 221 -24.89 15.81 3.84
C SER A 221 -24.71 17.23 4.34
N ASN A 222 -24.94 18.20 3.46
CA ASN A 222 -25.48 19.54 3.72
C ASN A 222 -25.31 20.43 2.49
N GLN A 223 -26.18 20.24 1.49
CA GLN A 223 -26.51 21.32 0.56
C GLN A 223 -27.60 22.16 1.24
N GLY A 224 -27.21 23.30 1.82
CA GLY A 224 -28.16 24.31 2.29
C GLY A 224 -28.92 24.94 1.12
N PRO A 225 -30.05 25.63 1.36
CA PRO A 225 -30.95 26.05 0.30
C PRO A 225 -30.29 27.15 -0.56
N SER A 226 -30.27 26.92 -1.87
CA SER A 226 -29.93 27.94 -2.86
C SER A 226 -30.99 29.04 -2.86
N GLY A 227 -30.60 30.27 -2.55
CA GLY A 227 -31.32 31.49 -2.89
C GLY A 227 -30.96 31.99 -4.28
#